data_AF-A0A7C0Z831-F1
#
_entry.id   AF-A0A7C0Z831-F1
#
_cell.length_a   1.000
_cell.length_b   1.000
_cell.length_c   1.000
_cell.angle_alpha   90.00
_cell.angle_beta   90.00
_cell.angle_gamma   90.00
#
_symmetry.space_group_name_H-M   'P 1'
#
loop_
_entity.id
_entity.type
_entity.pdbx_description
1 polymer ?
#
loop_
_entity_poly.entity_id
_entity_poly.type
_entity_poly.pdbx_seq_one_letter_code
_entity_poly.pdbx_strand_id
1 'polypeptide(L)' 'MPMKLSDLFVPKIARSDPKVRKKAVAQESNPVVLKKVVENDSDPGVRQAAQQRLEEIQAQG' A
#
# COMPACT_ATOMS: atom_id res chain seq x y z
N MET A 1 -9.45 -8.14 26.99
CA MET A 1 -9.24 -8.33 25.54
C MET A 1 -7.74 -8.26 25.29
N PRO A 2 -7.04 -9.34 24.91
CA PRO A 2 -5.61 -9.19 24.61
C PRO A 2 -5.49 -8.35 23.34
N MET A 3 -4.81 -7.21 23.43
CA MET A 3 -4.46 -6.43 22.24
C MET A 3 -3.61 -7.34 21.36
N LYS A 4 -4.09 -7.60 20.13
CA LYS A 4 -3.36 -8.44 19.19
C LYS A 4 -2.05 -7.72 18.86
N LEU A 5 -0.93 -8.44 18.97
CA LEU A 5 0.39 -7.99 18.54
C LEU A 5 0.45 -7.53 17.06
N SER A 6 -0.63 -7.70 16.28
CA SER A 6 -0.82 -7.13 14.94
C SER A 6 -0.88 -5.60 14.91
N ASP A 7 -1.12 -4.95 16.04
CA ASP A 7 -1.19 -3.47 16.12
C ASP A 7 0.20 -2.81 16.27
N LEU A 8 1.25 -3.58 16.58
CA LEU A 8 2.61 -3.06 16.75
C LEU A 8 3.31 -2.80 15.40
N PHE A 9 2.84 -3.43 14.33
CA PHE A 9 3.31 -3.27 12.95
C PHE A 9 2.13 -3.23 11.98
N VAL A 10 1.19 -2.31 12.16
CA VAL A 10 0.23 -2.00 11.09
C VAL A 10 1.06 -1.45 9.92
N PRO A 11 1.14 -2.14 8.76
CA PRO A 11 1.88 -1.62 7.61
C PRO A 11 1.40 -0.20 7.33
N LYS A 12 2.27 0.74 6.96
CA LYS A 12 1.85 2.13 6.70
C LYS A 12 0.70 2.23 5.67
N ILE A 13 0.58 1.21 4.81
CA ILE A 13 -0.50 0.97 3.85
C ILE A 13 -1.86 0.67 4.50
N ALA A 14 -1.94 0.32 5.78
CA ALA A 14 -3.20 0.07 6.49
C ALA A 14 -3.60 1.22 7.44
N ARG A 15 -3.01 2.42 7.28
CA ARG A 15 -3.39 3.62 8.04
C ARG A 15 -4.66 4.28 7.47
N SER A 16 -5.46 4.91 8.32
CA SER A 16 -6.74 5.54 7.93
C SER A 16 -6.57 6.70 6.94
N ASP A 17 -5.49 7.47 7.03
CA ASP A 17 -5.23 8.61 6.14
C ASP A 17 -4.73 8.16 4.75
N PRO A 18 -5.48 8.42 3.66
CA PRO A 18 -5.06 8.10 2.31
C PRO A 18 -3.72 8.74 1.91
N LYS A 19 -3.37 9.91 2.43
CA LYS A 19 -2.09 10.57 2.13
C LYS A 19 -0.91 9.77 2.68
N VAL A 20 -1.07 9.17 3.86
CA VAL A 20 -0.05 8.31 4.48
C VAL A 20 0.08 7.01 3.68
N ARG A 21 -1.05 6.42 3.26
CA ARG A 21 -1.05 5.22 2.42
C ARG A 21 -0.38 5.46 1.07
N LYS A 22 -0.66 6.59 0.40
CA LYS A 22 0.02 7.00 -0.85
C LYS A 22 1.53 7.08 -0.70
N LYS A 23 2.01 7.70 0.38
CA LYS A 23 3.46 7.77 0.68
C LYS A 23 4.07 6.39 0.91
N ALA A 24 3.33 5.50 1.57
CA ALA A 24 3.78 4.13 1.80
C ALA A 24 3.85 3.34 0.49
N VAL A 25 2.85 3.48 -0.38
CA VAL A 25 2.82 2.89 -1.72
C VAL A 25 4.03 3.33 -2.55
N ALA A 26 4.36 4.62 -2.54
CA ALA A 26 5.53 5.13 -3.27
C ALA A 26 6.87 4.54 -2.81
N GLN A 27 6.96 4.07 -1.56
CA GLN A 27 8.15 3.44 -0.98
C GLN A 27 8.13 1.92 -1.05
N GLU A 28 7.01 1.33 -1.46
CA GLU A 28 6.85 -0.12 -1.55
C GLU A 28 7.57 -0.65 -2.79
N SER A 29 8.28 -1.76 -2.62
CA SER A 29 9.03 -2.46 -3.67
C SER A 29 8.47 -3.85 -3.95
N ASN A 30 7.57 -4.36 -3.09
CA ASN A 30 6.95 -5.66 -3.29
C ASN A 30 5.73 -5.55 -4.24
N PRO A 31 5.81 -6.11 -5.46
CA PRO A 31 4.72 -6.03 -6.42
C PRO A 31 3.46 -6.77 -5.95
N VAL A 32 3.58 -7.80 -5.09
CA VAL A 32 2.43 -8.52 -4.53
C VAL A 32 1.63 -7.63 -3.57
N VAL A 33 2.32 -6.81 -2.77
CA VAL A 33 1.68 -5.84 -1.87
C VAL A 33 0.99 -4.76 -2.69
N LEU A 34 1.67 -4.20 -3.70
CA LEU A 34 1.09 -3.19 -4.58
C LEU A 34 -0.18 -3.68 -5.29
N LYS A 35 -0.20 -4.91 -5.82
CA LYS A 35 -1.41 -5.52 -6.41
C LYS A 35 -2.57 -5.58 -5.43
N LYS A 36 -2.32 -6.02 -4.19
CA LYS A 36 -3.36 -6.05 -3.15
C LYS A 36 -3.92 -4.66 -2.83
N VAL A 37 -3.08 -3.62 -2.87
CA VAL A 37 -3.52 -2.23 -2.67
C VAL A 37 -4.39 -1.76 -3.83
N VAL A 38 -4.00 -2.07 -5.07
CA VAL A 38 -4.80 -1.77 -6.27
C VAL A 38 -6.19 -2.40 -6.18
N GLU A 39 -6.30 -3.64 -5.70
CA GLU A 39 -7.57 -4.35 -5.62
C GLU A 39 -8.45 -3.91 -4.44
N ASN A 40 -7.86 -3.59 -3.29
CA ASN A 40 -8.60 -3.52 -2.03
C ASN A 40 -8.60 -2.14 -1.34
N ASP A 41 -7.78 -1.15 -1.75
CA ASP A 41 -7.79 0.16 -1.08
C ASP A 41 -9.09 0.92 -1.38
N SER A 42 -9.72 1.46 -0.33
CA SER A 42 -10.96 2.21 -0.45
C SER A 42 -10.79 3.54 -1.19
N ASP A 43 -9.61 4.15 -1.14
CA ASP A 43 -9.34 5.43 -1.80
C ASP A 43 -8.88 5.22 -3.25
N PRO A 44 -9.59 5.77 -4.25
CA PRO A 44 -9.23 5.61 -5.66
C PRO A 44 -7.84 6.18 -5.99
N GLY A 45 -7.42 7.25 -5.31
CA GLY A 45 -6.11 7.84 -5.53
C GLY A 45 -4.99 6.95 -4.99
N VAL A 46 -5.21 6.21 -3.91
CA VAL A 46 -4.23 5.22 -3.42
C VAL A 46 -4.12 4.06 -4.40
N ARG A 47 -5.25 3.56 -4.94
CA ARG A 47 -5.25 2.52 -5.99
C ARG A 47 -4.46 2.94 -7.22
N GLN A 48 -4.69 4.16 -7.72
CA GLN A 48 -3.94 4.70 -8.87
C GLN A 48 -2.44 4.82 -8.61
N ALA A 49 -2.04 5.32 -7.44
CA ALA A 49 -0.63 5.40 -7.06
C ALA A 49 0.03 4.00 -6.99
N ALA A 50 -0.71 2.99 -6.52
CA ALA A 50 -0.20 1.62 -6.44
C ALA A 50 -0.04 0.97 -7.82
N GLN A 51 -0.96 1.28 -8.74
CA GLN A 51 -0.85 0.84 -10.13
C GLN A 51 0.37 1.48 -10.83
N GLN A 52 0.54 2.80 -10.72
CA GLN A 52 1.69 3.50 -11.30
C GLN A 52 3.01 2.94 -10.76
N ARG A 53 3.11 2.73 -9.45
CA ARG A 53 4.30 2.15 -8.83
C ARG A 53 4.58 0.72 -9.30
N LEU A 54 3.53 -0.08 -9.49
CA LEU A 54 3.66 -1.45 -9.99
C LEU A 54 4.21 -1.46 -11.43
N GLU A 55 3.71 -0.57 -12.29
CA GLU A 55 4.18 -0.39 -13.66
C GLU A 55 5.65 0.07 -13.68
N GLU A 56 6.05 1.03 -12.83
CA GLU A 56 7.44 1.46 -12.70
C GLU A 56 8.40 0.32 -12.34
N ILE A 57 8.00 -0.54 -11.39
CA ILE A 57 8.81 -1.69 -10.96
C ILE A 57 8.91 -2.73 -12.07
N GLN A 58 7.83 -2.97 -12.81
CA GLN A 58 7.82 -3.92 -13.92
C GLN A 58 8.61 -3.41 -15.13
N ALA A 59 8.62 -2.11 -15.39
CA ALA A 59 9.37 -1.51 -16.49
C ALA A 59 10.88 -1.43 -16.24
N GLN A 60 11.33 -1.57 -14.99
CA GLN A 60 12.74 -1.57 -14.60
C GLN A 60 13.36 -2.98 -14.56
N GLY A 61 12.56 -4.03 -14.80
CA GLY A 61 12.98 -5.43 -14.78
C GLY A 61 13.34 -5.98 -16.16
#